data_AF-A0A9J6GD71-F1
#
_entry.id   AF-A0A9J6GD71-F1
#
_cell.length_a   1.000
_cell.length_b   1.000
_cell.length_c   1.000
_cell.angle_alpha   90.00
_cell.angle_beta   90.00
_cell.angle_gamma   90.00
#
_symmetry.space_group_name_H-M   'P 1'
#
loop_
_entity.id
_entity.type
_entity.pdbx_description
1 polymer ?
#
loop_
_entity_poly.entity_id
_entity_poly.type
_entity_poly.pdbx_seq_one_letter_code
_entity_poly.pdbx_strand_id
1 'polypeptide(L)'
;MVDYAMDKAVPQHHAQLLGTYCAVTDIGLGHCVIPMLADRSFVNRTLLVAATAACFSGLFFVLPEVYGFARFLGVYCLASALMSAMCSLSPVIIADYLGVERVPTTYGASGLVTGPLLLVTPSITGE
;
A
#
# COMPACT_ATOMS: atom_id res chain seq x y z
N MET A 1 9.86 1.75 -8.66
CA MET A 1 10.48 1.57 -7.32
C MET A 1 11.98 1.34 -7.42
N VAL A 2 12.42 0.33 -8.17
CA VAL A 2 13.84 0.04 -8.38
C VAL A 2 14.53 1.20 -9.10
N ASP A 3 13.92 1.71 -10.17
CA ASP A 3 14.44 2.85 -10.94
C ASP A 3 14.54 4.13 -10.08
N TYR A 4 13.46 4.48 -9.37
CA TYR A 4 13.45 5.59 -8.41
C TYR A 4 14.50 5.47 -7.29
N ALA A 5 14.77 4.25 -6.81
CA ALA A 5 15.83 4.02 -5.83
C ALA A 5 17.22 4.21 -6.45
N MET A 6 17.41 3.77 -7.70
CA MET A 6 18.65 3.98 -8.46
C MET A 6 18.91 5.47 -8.72
N ASP A 7 17.90 6.24 -9.09
CA ASP A 7 17.96 7.71 -9.22
C ASP A 7 18.39 8.42 -7.94
N LYS A 8 18.10 7.81 -6.78
CA LYS A 8 18.45 8.32 -5.45
C LYS A 8 19.77 7.75 -4.91
N ALA A 9 20.64 7.29 -5.81
CA ALA A 9 21.96 6.73 -5.53
C ALA A 9 21.97 5.44 -4.69
N VAL A 10 20.89 4.65 -4.75
CA VAL A 10 20.88 3.31 -4.16
C VAL A 10 21.47 2.30 -5.16
N PRO A 11 22.44 1.47 -4.75
CA PRO A 11 23.01 0.46 -5.64
C PRO A 11 21.95 -0.59 -6.04
N GLN A 12 21.95 -0.98 -7.32
CA GLN A 12 20.96 -1.86 -7.95
C GLN A 12 20.73 -3.19 -7.19
N HIS A 13 21.79 -3.79 -6.64
CA HIS A 13 21.71 -5.01 -5.83
C HIS A 13 20.85 -4.82 -4.57
N HIS A 14 20.86 -3.63 -3.96
CA HIS A 14 20.03 -3.31 -2.81
C HIS A 14 18.59 -2.95 -3.21
N ALA A 15 18.40 -2.36 -4.40
CA ALA A 15 17.08 -2.04 -4.92
C ALA A 15 16.23 -3.29 -5.22
N GLN A 16 16.85 -4.39 -5.67
CA GLN A 16 16.14 -5.67 -5.85
C GLN A 16 15.71 -6.30 -4.51
N LEU A 17 16.58 -6.26 -3.50
CA LEU A 17 16.28 -6.75 -2.15
C LEU A 17 15.12 -5.97 -1.50
N LEU A 18 14.96 -4.69 -1.87
CA LEU A 18 13.85 -3.84 -1.42
C LEU A 18 12.49 -4.51 -1.68
N GLY A 19 12.31 -5.11 -2.85
CA GLY A 19 11.07 -5.82 -3.20
C GLY A 19 10.80 -7.03 -2.30
N THR A 20 11.85 -7.81 -2.00
CA THR A 20 11.74 -8.97 -1.10
C THR A 20 11.42 -8.56 0.33
N TYR A 21 12.08 -7.51 0.86
CA TYR A 21 11.79 -7.00 2.20
C TYR A 21 10.38 -6.42 2.29
N CYS A 22 9.96 -5.65 1.28
CA CYS A 22 8.60 -5.12 1.19
C CYS A 22 7.57 -6.24 1.24
N ALA A 23 7.78 -7.35 0.51
CA ALA A 23 6.87 -8.50 0.49
C ALA A 23 6.76 -9.19 1.86
N VAL A 24 7.87 -9.32 2.60
CA VAL A 24 7.84 -9.89 3.97
C VAL A 24 7.04 -8.99 4.92
N THR A 25 7.26 -7.68 4.86
CA THR A 25 6.52 -6.71 5.68
C THR A 25 5.06 -6.61 5.28
N ASP A 26 4.75 -6.78 4.00
CA ASP A 26 3.40 -6.76 3.45
C ASP A 26 2.55 -7.88 4.06
N ILE A 27 3.05 -9.12 3.98
CA ILE A 27 2.39 -10.32 4.51
C ILE A 27 2.31 -10.26 6.04
N GLY A 28 3.40 -9.87 6.71
CA GLY A 28 3.46 -9.89 8.17
C GLY A 28 2.72 -8.75 8.86
N LEU A 29 3.04 -7.51 8.50
CA LEU A 29 2.52 -6.31 9.18
C LEU A 29 1.21 -5.81 8.56
N GLY A 30 1.11 -5.82 7.24
CA GLY A 30 -0.03 -5.26 6.52
C GLY A 30 -1.30 -6.10 6.66
N HIS A 31 -1.18 -7.42 6.48
CA HIS A 31 -2.33 -8.33 6.55
C HIS A 31 -2.69 -8.82 7.96
N CYS A 32 -1.79 -8.68 8.95
CA CYS A 32 -1.98 -9.26 10.27
C CYS A 32 -2.11 -8.19 11.35
N VAL A 33 -1.08 -7.36 11.56
CA VAL A 33 -1.01 -6.49 12.74
C VAL A 33 -2.04 -5.36 12.70
N ILE A 34 -2.18 -4.67 11.57
CA ILE A 34 -3.12 -3.54 11.43
C ILE A 34 -4.59 -4.00 11.47
N PRO A 35 -5.01 -5.05 10.74
CA PRO A 35 -6.39 -5.55 10.83
C PRO A 35 -6.70 -6.19 12.20
N MET A 36 -5.74 -6.85 12.87
CA MET A 36 -5.94 -7.29 14.26
C MET A 36 -6.17 -6.13 15.23
N LEU A 37 -5.57 -4.97 14.97
CA LEU A 37 -5.83 -3.75 15.74
C LEU A 37 -7.26 -3.23 15.51
N ALA A 38 -7.78 -3.39 14.30
CA ALA A 38 -9.17 -3.08 13.95
C ALA A 38 -10.18 -3.99 14.65
N ASP A 39 -9.86 -5.27 14.82
CA ASP A 39 -10.74 -6.25 15.46
C ASP A 39 -10.80 -6.12 16.99
N ARG A 40 -9.78 -5.55 17.64
CA ARG A 40 -9.79 -5.39 19.11
C ARG A 40 -10.70 -4.27 19.66
N SER A 41 -11.63 -3.72 18.87
CA SER A 41 -12.59 -2.67 19.29
C SER A 41 -11.96 -1.38 19.85
N PHE A 42 -10.64 -1.18 19.76
CA PHE A 42 -9.98 0.02 20.27
C PHE A 42 -10.21 1.26 19.39
N VAL A 43 -10.58 1.08 18.12
CA VAL A 43 -10.71 2.18 17.14
C VAL A 43 -11.88 1.91 16.19
N ASN A 44 -12.64 2.95 15.84
CA ASN A 44 -13.67 2.87 14.79
C ASN A 44 -13.03 2.42 13.46
N ARG A 45 -13.58 1.37 12.83
CA ARG A 45 -13.09 0.80 11.56
C ARG A 45 -12.96 1.86 10.45
N THR A 46 -13.95 2.75 10.33
CA THR A 46 -13.93 3.86 9.35
C THR A 46 -12.81 4.86 9.62
N LEU A 47 -12.55 5.17 10.90
CA LEU A 47 -11.48 6.10 11.28
C LEU A 47 -10.10 5.45 11.08
N LEU A 48 -10.00 4.14 11.32
CA LEU A 48 -8.77 3.40 11.07
C LEU A 48 -8.43 3.39 9.57
N VAL A 49 -9.41 3.13 8.69
CA VAL A 49 -9.17 3.16 7.24
C VAL A 49 -8.86 4.56 6.73
N ALA A 50 -9.55 5.59 7.24
CA ALA A 50 -9.22 6.97 6.92
C ALA A 50 -7.80 7.34 7.37
N ALA A 51 -7.39 6.90 8.56
CA ALA A 51 -6.04 7.13 9.09
C ALA A 51 -4.98 6.38 8.28
N THR A 52 -5.21 5.12 7.90
CA THR A 52 -4.28 4.37 7.05
C THR A 52 -4.16 5.00 5.67
N ALA A 53 -5.26 5.48 5.08
CA ALA A 53 -5.25 6.19 3.81
C ALA A 53 -4.49 7.52 3.90
N ALA A 54 -4.75 8.32 4.94
CA ALA A 54 -4.05 9.58 5.17
C ALA A 54 -2.54 9.36 5.39
N CYS A 55 -2.16 8.34 6.16
CA CYS A 55 -0.76 7.99 6.38
C CYS A 55 -0.08 7.55 5.07
N PHE A 56 -0.75 6.70 4.28
CA PHE A 56 -0.25 6.27 2.98
C PHE A 56 -0.05 7.44 2.02
N SER A 57 -1.03 8.34 1.90
CA SER A 57 -0.90 9.57 1.10
C SER A 57 0.23 10.48 1.62
N GLY A 58 0.39 10.59 2.94
CA GLY A 58 1.48 11.35 3.56
C GLY A 58 2.87 10.85 3.15
N LEU A 59 3.05 9.54 2.97
CA LEU A 59 4.33 8.98 2.52
C LEU A 59 4.74 9.44 1.13
N PHE A 60 3.78 9.73 0.24
CA PHE A 60 4.09 10.27 -1.10
C PHE A 60 4.67 11.69 -1.04
N PHE A 61 4.26 12.51 -0.07
CA PHE A 61 4.84 13.83 0.15
C PHE A 61 6.24 13.78 0.76
N VAL A 62 6.54 12.73 1.52
CA VAL A 62 7.85 12.53 2.15
C VAL A 62 8.85 11.89 1.18
N LEU A 63 8.38 11.07 0.24
CA LEU A 63 9.19 10.38 -0.78
C LEU A 63 10.26 11.26 -1.47
N PRO A 64 9.97 12.49 -1.95
CA PRO A 64 10.97 13.32 -2.63
C PRO A 64 12.13 13.77 -1.73
N GLU A 65 11.90 13.91 -0.42
CA GLU A 65 12.90 14.36 0.56
C GLU A 65 13.79 13.22 1.08
N VAL A 66 13.46 11.98 0.75
CA VAL A 66 14.17 10.80 1.26
C VAL A 66 15.40 10.52 0.40
N TYR A 67 16.55 10.37 1.08
CA TYR A 67 17.82 9.98 0.51
C TYR A 67 18.44 8.86 1.35
N GLY A 68 19.08 7.89 0.69
CA GLY A 68 19.75 6.76 1.32
C GLY A 68 18.88 5.51 1.50
N PHE A 69 19.52 4.35 1.34
CA PHE A 69 18.85 3.04 1.25
C PHE A 69 17.97 2.70 2.47
N ALA A 70 18.45 2.93 3.69
CA ALA A 70 17.72 2.56 4.90
C ALA A 70 16.41 3.34 5.07
N ARG A 71 16.40 4.63 4.74
CA ARG A 71 15.20 5.47 4.79
C ARG A 71 14.22 5.11 3.68
N PHE A 72 14.74 4.83 2.48
CA PHE A 72 13.95 4.31 1.37
C PHE A 72 13.26 2.99 1.71
N LEU A 73 14.00 2.05 2.27
CA LEU A 73 13.47 0.76 2.71
C LEU A 73 12.38 0.95 3.76
N GLY A 74 12.59 1.79 4.77
CA GLY A 74 11.59 2.06 5.81
C GLY A 74 10.29 2.66 5.25
N VAL A 75 10.40 3.66 4.37
CA VAL A 75 9.24 4.31 3.75
C VAL A 75 8.48 3.34 2.85
N TYR A 76 9.17 2.54 2.04
CA TYR A 76 8.52 1.58 1.15
C TYR A 76 7.91 0.39 1.90
N CYS A 77 8.57 -0.15 2.94
CA CYS A 77 7.99 -1.17 3.81
C CYS A 77 6.76 -0.66 4.56
N LEU A 78 6.77 0.60 4.99
CA LEU A 78 5.59 1.20 5.64
C LEU A 78 4.47 1.42 4.62
N ALA A 79 4.79 1.88 3.41
CA ALA A 79 3.82 2.03 2.34
C ALA A 79 3.17 0.69 1.94
N SER A 80 3.96 -0.40 1.82
CA SER A 80 3.42 -1.72 1.51
C SER A 80 2.55 -2.26 2.64
N ALA A 81 2.98 -2.13 3.90
CA ALA A 81 2.16 -2.53 5.05
C ALA A 81 0.82 -1.77 5.11
N LEU A 82 0.82 -0.45 4.88
CA LEU A 82 -0.41 0.35 4.86
C LEU A 82 -1.33 -0.01 3.69
N MET A 83 -0.76 -0.26 2.51
CA MET A 83 -1.53 -0.68 1.34
C MET A 83 -2.23 -2.02 1.59
N SER A 84 -1.50 -3.00 2.13
CA SER A 84 -2.04 -4.32 2.42
C SER A 84 -3.05 -4.34 3.58
N ALA A 85 -2.88 -3.44 4.56
CA ALA A 85 -3.90 -3.19 5.55
C ALA A 85 -5.18 -2.62 4.94
N MET A 86 -5.08 -1.66 4.01
CA MET A 86 -6.25 -1.15 3.29
C MET A 86 -6.93 -2.23 2.45
N CYS A 87 -6.17 -3.08 1.76
CA CYS A 87 -6.72 -4.24 1.03
C CYS A 87 -7.46 -5.21 1.96
N SER A 88 -6.97 -5.43 3.17
CA SER A 88 -7.57 -6.33 4.16
C SER A 88 -8.83 -5.74 4.82
N LEU A 89 -8.89 -4.42 5.02
CA LEU A 89 -10.02 -3.72 5.64
C LEU A 89 -11.12 -3.32 4.64
N SER A 90 -10.78 -3.15 3.36
CA SER A 90 -11.73 -2.79 2.30
C SER A 90 -12.96 -3.70 2.21
N PRO A 91 -12.85 -5.04 2.20
CA PRO A 91 -14.02 -5.90 2.05
C PRO A 91 -14.89 -5.87 3.32
N VAL A 92 -14.29 -5.65 4.50
CA VAL A 92 -15.01 -5.52 5.78
C VAL A 92 -15.87 -4.26 5.78
N ILE A 93 -15.32 -3.12 5.36
CA ILE A 93 -16.08 -1.86 5.27
C ILE A 93 -17.16 -1.95 4.19
N ILE A 94 -16.83 -2.50 3.02
CA ILE A 94 -17.82 -2.66 1.95
C ILE A 94 -18.96 -3.57 2.40
N ALA A 95 -18.65 -4.66 3.12
CA ALA A 95 -19.66 -5.52 3.71
C ALA A 95 -20.51 -4.80 4.77
N ASP A 96 -19.90 -4.00 5.65
CA ASP A 96 -20.60 -3.24 6.70
C ASP A 96 -21.53 -2.15 6.11
N TYR A 97 -21.15 -1.48 5.01
CA TYR A 97 -21.93 -0.37 4.42
C TYR A 97 -22.83 -0.74 3.24
N LEU A 98 -22.40 -1.64 2.35
CA LEU A 98 -23.11 -2.01 1.12
C LEU A 98 -23.68 -3.45 1.16
N GLY A 99 -23.34 -4.22 2.21
CA GLY A 99 -23.68 -5.62 2.32
C GLY A 99 -22.68 -6.54 1.60
N VAL A 100 -22.55 -7.76 2.12
CA VAL A 100 -21.60 -8.78 1.63
C VAL A 100 -21.79 -9.10 0.15
N GLU A 101 -23.03 -9.03 -0.35
CA GLU A 101 -23.38 -9.35 -1.74
C GLU A 101 -22.76 -8.38 -2.77
N ARG A 102 -22.46 -7.14 -2.37
CA ARG A 102 -21.91 -6.10 -3.25
C ARG A 102 -20.38 -6.06 -3.26
N VAL A 103 -19.70 -6.80 -2.37
CA VAL A 103 -18.25 -6.92 -2.34
C VAL A 103 -17.67 -7.33 -3.70
N PRO A 104 -18.11 -8.42 -4.37
CA PRO A 104 -17.53 -8.80 -5.67
C PRO A 104 -17.77 -7.75 -6.76
N THR A 105 -18.92 -7.08 -6.76
CA THR A 105 -19.22 -6.01 -7.75
C THR A 105 -18.31 -4.81 -7.58
N THR A 106 -18.07 -4.37 -6.34
CA THR A 106 -17.17 -3.23 -6.06
C THR A 106 -15.73 -3.55 -6.43
N TYR A 107 -15.22 -4.72 -6.07
CA TYR A 107 -13.88 -5.17 -6.49
C TYR A 107 -13.76 -5.31 -8.00
N GLY A 108 -14.80 -5.83 -8.67
CA GLY A 108 -14.85 -5.88 -10.13
C GLY A 108 -14.77 -4.48 -10.77
N ALA A 109 -15.53 -3.51 -10.25
CA ALA A 109 -15.48 -2.13 -10.72
C ALA A 109 -14.11 -1.48 -10.47
N SER A 110 -13.54 -1.66 -9.28
CA SER A 110 -12.19 -1.18 -8.97
C SER A 110 -11.13 -1.80 -9.87
N GLY A 111 -11.25 -3.10 -10.20
CA GLY A 111 -10.38 -3.79 -11.14
C GLY A 111 -10.48 -3.24 -12.57
N LEU A 112 -11.67 -2.90 -13.03
CA LEU A 112 -11.89 -2.28 -14.35
C LEU A 112 -11.28 -0.88 -14.46
N VAL A 113 -11.15 -0.16 -13.34
CA VAL A 113 -10.45 1.14 -13.32
C VAL A 113 -8.94 0.94 -13.19
N THR A 114 -8.51 0.07 -12.28
CA THR A 114 -7.09 -0.12 -11.95
C THR A 114 -6.32 -0.81 -13.08
N GLY A 115 -6.93 -1.79 -13.76
CA GLY A 115 -6.29 -2.54 -14.85
C GLY A 115 -5.80 -1.63 -15.98
N PRO A 116 -6.66 -0.79 -16.59
CA PRO A 116 -6.24 0.19 -17.58
C PRO A 116 -5.20 1.17 -17.06
N LEU A 117 -5.33 1.65 -15.81
CA LEU A 117 -4.33 2.54 -15.22
C LEU A 117 -2.95 1.89 -15.16
N LEU A 118 -2.87 0.62 -14.74
CA LEU A 118 -1.59 -0.12 -14.69
C LEU A 118 -0.97 -0.29 -16.07
N LEU A 119 -1.79 -0.44 -17.12
CA LEU A 119 -1.31 -0.51 -18.51
C LEU A 119 -0.79 0.84 -19.03
N VAL A 120 -1.34 1.95 -18.57
CA VAL A 120 -0.92 3.31 -18.97
C VAL A 120 0.27 3.81 -18.14
N THR A 121 0.46 3.29 -16.93
CA THR A 121 1.55 3.67 -16.02
C THR A 121 2.96 3.62 -16.66
N PRO A 122 3.36 2.56 -17.40
CA PRO A 122 4.66 2.56 -18.09
C PRO A 122 4.76 3.67 -19.14
N SER A 123 3.69 3.92 -19.90
CA SER A 123 3.66 5.01 -20.89
C SER A 123 3.76 6.41 -20.28
N ILE A 124 3.30 6.61 -19.03
CA ILE A 124 3.44 7.88 -18.30
C ILE A 124 4.84 8.02 -17.71
N THR A 125 5.40 6.92 -17.20
CA THR A 125 6.71 6.91 -16.51
C THR A 125 7.87 6.95 -17.52
N GLY A 126 7.61 6.59 -18.78
CA GLY A 126 8.61 6.64 -19.86
C GLY A 126 9.54 5.42 -19.89
N GLU A 127 9.10 4.30 -19.32
CA GLU A 127 9.77 2.99 -19.43
C GLU A 127 9.39 2.25 -20.73
#